data_AF-A0AAV9IGR0-F1
#
_entry.id   AF-A0AAV9IGR0-F1
#
_cell.length_a   1.000
_cell.length_b   1.000
_cell.length_c   1.000
_cell.angle_alpha   90.00
_cell.angle_beta   90.00
_cell.angle_gamma   90.00
#
_symmetry.space_group_name_H-M   'P 1'
#
loop_
_entity.id
_entity.type
_entity.pdbx_description
1 polymer ?
#
loop_
_entity_poly.entity_id
_entity_poly.type
_entity_poly.pdbx_seq_one_letter_code
_entity_poly.pdbx_strand_id
1 'polypeptide(L)'
;MLGFVLPCPSYRRRTIHSCRCCYTNSSHPKKESFSVQRVEIFSKWLEWFRGDFDNFEQVVEERNQNIFPREGGGHEHIHCAIQPLFCKPDGHVLLYAKYYFNGNPDVVFRFRVYEAFPSVSPYNPNESVLEMKILRFYQEAAKRLKDLNFDIFQLDWNNDMYEYLVGCEVYWSFQNSVHDKVGEGPHFIGFMKGGGCSVYSPETKDIIYVKDDLILTPNHLWVNDRGFDRCQNYIYGNQRGIHYQMRRVMSGDVLDWTTAKGQNSKPEIATKIEQLDRQWKLSH
;
A
#
# COMPACT_ATOMS: atom_id res chain seq x y z
N MET A 1 -44.81 2.42 -16.73
CA MET A 1 -43.72 1.72 -17.45
C MET A 1 -42.62 1.41 -16.45
N LEU A 2 -42.51 0.14 -16.09
CA LEU A 2 -41.48 -0.39 -15.19
C LEU A 2 -40.19 -0.57 -15.99
N GLY A 3 -39.14 0.17 -15.63
CA GLY A 3 -37.81 0.00 -16.21
C GLY A 3 -37.02 -1.03 -15.39
N PHE A 4 -36.79 -2.20 -15.99
CA PHE A 4 -35.99 -3.28 -15.43
C PHE A 4 -34.50 -2.88 -15.36
N VAL A 5 -33.90 -2.96 -14.17
CA VAL A 5 -32.45 -3.01 -14.01
C VAL A 5 -32.04 -4.48 -14.18
N LEU A 6 -31.38 -4.79 -15.29
CA LEU A 6 -30.79 -6.11 -15.51
C LEU A 6 -29.51 -6.27 -14.66
N PRO A 7 -29.33 -7.41 -13.95
CA PRO A 7 -28.08 -7.71 -13.28
C PRO A 7 -27.02 -8.09 -14.32
N CYS A 8 -25.82 -7.52 -14.23
CA CYS A 8 -24.70 -7.87 -15.09
C CYS A 8 -24.16 -9.25 -14.64
N PRO A 9 -24.24 -10.31 -15.47
CA PRO A 9 -23.74 -11.62 -15.12
C PRO A 9 -22.28 -11.78 -15.57
N SER A 10 -21.51 -12.53 -14.78
CA SER A 10 -20.19 -13.11 -15.09
C SER A 10 -18.95 -12.25 -14.83
N TYR A 11 -18.56 -12.23 -13.55
CA TYR A 11 -17.16 -12.10 -13.12
C TYR A 11 -16.40 -13.37 -13.54
N ARG A 12 -16.02 -13.48 -14.83
CA ARG A 12 -15.11 -14.52 -15.33
C ARG A 12 -13.76 -13.90 -15.65
N ARG A 13 -12.72 -14.46 -15.00
CA ARG A 13 -11.28 -14.29 -15.24
C ARG A 13 -10.96 -13.69 -16.62
N ARG A 14 -10.69 -12.39 -16.66
CA ARG A 14 -9.89 -11.78 -17.73
C ARG A 14 -8.61 -11.26 -17.11
N THR A 15 -7.50 -11.76 -17.63
CA THR A 15 -6.14 -11.31 -17.36
C THR A 15 -6.04 -9.80 -17.55
N ILE A 16 -5.57 -9.10 -16.51
CA ILE A 16 -5.37 -7.63 -16.47
C ILE A 16 -4.10 -7.29 -17.27
N HIS A 17 -4.09 -7.54 -18.58
CA HIS A 17 -3.03 -7.07 -19.48
C HIS A 17 -3.46 -5.84 -20.30
N SER A 18 -4.66 -5.32 -20.06
CA SER A 18 -5.20 -4.17 -20.79
C SER A 18 -6.32 -3.51 -19.98
N CYS A 19 -5.96 -2.75 -18.94
CA CYS A 19 -6.86 -1.71 -18.44
C CYS A 19 -6.81 -0.53 -19.44
N ARG A 20 -7.40 -0.72 -20.63
CA ARG A 20 -7.67 0.34 -21.62
C ARG A 20 -9.05 0.97 -21.42
N CYS A 21 -9.73 0.60 -20.34
CA CYS A 21 -11.10 0.99 -20.03
C CYS A 21 -11.11 1.96 -18.87
N CYS A 22 -10.83 3.23 -19.11
CA CYS A 22 -11.33 4.38 -18.36
C CYS A 22 -10.92 5.58 -19.27
N TYR A 23 -11.83 6.52 -19.59
CA TYR A 23 -11.72 7.61 -20.60
C TYR A 23 -12.12 7.29 -22.06
N THR A 24 -13.38 6.87 -22.28
CA THR A 24 -14.06 7.22 -23.54
C THR A 24 -15.01 8.40 -23.29
N ASN A 25 -14.86 9.45 -24.09
CA ASN A 25 -15.69 10.65 -24.06
C ASN A 25 -17.18 10.27 -24.21
N SER A 26 -17.94 10.28 -23.11
CA SER A 26 -19.40 10.30 -23.19
C SER A 26 -19.95 11.47 -22.38
N SER A 27 -20.84 12.19 -23.03
CA SER A 27 -21.41 13.47 -22.67
C SER A 27 -22.54 13.33 -21.64
N HIS A 28 -22.32 13.81 -20.40
CA HIS A 28 -23.26 14.39 -19.40
C HIS A 28 -22.78 14.16 -17.94
N PRO A 29 -23.17 15.00 -16.96
CA PRO A 29 -22.92 16.43 -16.77
C PRO A 29 -21.74 16.70 -15.79
N LYS A 30 -21.03 17.82 -15.99
CA LYS A 30 -19.94 18.40 -15.15
C LYS A 30 -19.02 17.40 -14.42
N LYS A 31 -18.35 16.49 -15.15
CA LYS A 31 -17.09 15.92 -14.65
C LYS A 31 -16.01 16.99 -14.80
N GLU A 32 -15.27 17.29 -13.74
CA GLU A 32 -14.01 18.02 -13.86
C GLU A 32 -13.16 17.31 -14.91
N SER A 33 -12.92 17.95 -16.05
CA SER A 33 -12.08 17.36 -17.08
C SER A 33 -10.64 17.50 -16.62
N PHE A 34 -10.05 16.42 -16.14
CA PHE A 34 -8.62 16.40 -15.84
C PHE A 34 -7.80 16.63 -17.11
N SER A 35 -6.68 17.32 -16.99
CA SER A 35 -5.75 17.46 -18.11
C SER A 35 -5.24 16.09 -18.55
N VAL A 36 -5.00 15.92 -19.86
CA VAL A 36 -4.43 14.70 -20.44
C VAL A 36 -3.15 14.27 -19.70
N GLN A 37 -2.29 15.23 -19.39
CA GLN A 37 -1.06 15.03 -18.63
C GLN A 37 -1.30 14.39 -17.25
N ARG A 38 -2.37 14.78 -16.53
CA ARG A 38 -2.68 14.21 -15.20
C ARG A 38 -3.11 12.76 -15.31
N VAL A 39 -3.88 12.42 -16.34
CA VAL A 39 -4.31 11.04 -16.60
C VAL A 39 -3.11 10.14 -16.93
N GLU A 40 -2.15 10.66 -17.71
CA GLU A 40 -0.90 9.96 -18.01
C GLU A 40 -0.04 9.76 -16.75
N ILE A 41 0.12 10.79 -15.93
CA ILE A 41 0.86 10.70 -14.67
C ILE A 41 0.19 9.73 -13.69
N PHE A 42 -1.15 9.74 -13.59
CA PHE A 42 -1.89 8.76 -12.79
C PHE A 42 -1.68 7.33 -13.29
N SER A 43 -1.69 7.13 -14.61
CA SER A 43 -1.44 5.81 -15.21
C SER A 43 -0.02 5.31 -14.89
N LYS A 44 0.96 6.22 -14.93
CA LYS A 44 2.35 5.95 -14.52
C LYS A 44 2.44 5.62 -13.02
N TRP A 45 1.75 6.37 -12.17
CA TRP A 45 1.68 6.05 -10.74
C TRP A 45 1.08 4.66 -10.52
N LEU A 46 -0.02 4.31 -11.19
CA LEU A 46 -0.66 3.01 -11.05
C LEU A 46 0.25 1.86 -11.50
N GLU A 47 0.99 2.06 -12.59
CA GLU A 47 1.98 1.10 -13.08
C GLU A 47 3.09 0.86 -12.04
N TRP A 48 3.57 1.93 -11.39
CA TRP A 48 4.61 1.84 -10.38
C TRP A 48 4.07 1.41 -9.01
N PHE A 49 2.86 1.75 -8.63
CA PHE A 49 2.37 1.48 -7.28
C PHE A 49 1.90 0.03 -7.11
N ARG A 50 1.43 -0.60 -8.19
CA ARG A 50 1.07 -2.03 -8.17
C ARG A 50 2.32 -2.93 -8.16
N GLY A 51 2.17 -4.14 -7.63
CA GLY A 51 3.21 -5.17 -7.60
C GLY A 51 3.58 -5.59 -6.18
N ASP A 52 4.65 -6.37 -6.09
CA ASP A 52 5.20 -6.90 -4.84
C ASP A 52 6.45 -6.09 -4.46
N PHE A 53 6.59 -5.76 -3.17
CA PHE A 53 7.68 -4.97 -2.61
C PHE A 53 8.14 -5.57 -1.30
N ASP A 54 9.45 -5.56 -1.05
CA ASP A 54 10.02 -6.21 0.13
C ASP A 54 11.28 -5.47 0.62
N ASN A 55 11.46 -5.33 1.94
CA ASN A 55 12.62 -4.65 2.54
C ASN A 55 13.74 -5.59 3.02
N PHE A 56 13.79 -6.84 2.55
CA PHE A 56 14.75 -7.84 3.04
C PHE A 56 16.21 -7.37 2.94
N GLU A 57 16.57 -6.64 1.89
CA GLU A 57 17.93 -6.11 1.71
C GLU A 57 18.31 -5.14 2.85
N GLN A 58 17.39 -4.24 3.23
CA GLN A 58 17.55 -3.36 4.39
C GLN A 58 17.74 -4.15 5.68
N VAL A 59 16.93 -5.21 5.88
CA VAL A 59 17.02 -6.06 7.08
C VAL A 59 18.36 -6.78 7.14
N VAL A 60 18.85 -7.33 6.02
CA VAL A 60 20.15 -8.01 5.96
C VAL A 60 21.28 -7.04 6.36
N GLU A 61 21.26 -5.82 5.81
CA GLU A 61 22.25 -4.79 6.15
C GLU A 61 22.24 -4.46 7.64
N GLU A 62 21.04 -4.24 8.21
CA GLU A 62 20.89 -3.92 9.63
C GLU A 62 21.35 -5.06 10.54
N ARG A 63 21.01 -6.31 10.24
CA ARG A 63 21.45 -7.46 11.05
C ARG A 63 22.95 -7.68 10.97
N ASN A 64 23.59 -7.39 9.84
CA ASN A 64 25.05 -7.41 9.75
C ASN A 64 25.71 -6.34 10.65
N GLN A 65 24.96 -5.30 11.04
CA GLN A 65 25.39 -4.25 11.97
C GLN A 65 24.86 -4.45 13.40
N ASN A 66 24.24 -5.60 13.71
CA ASN A 66 23.56 -5.87 14.98
C ASN A 66 22.45 -4.86 15.34
N ILE A 67 21.79 -4.29 14.32
CA ILE A 67 20.63 -3.42 14.48
C ILE A 67 19.39 -4.29 14.34
N PHE A 68 18.67 -4.46 15.45
CA PHE A 68 17.46 -5.30 15.56
C PHE A 68 16.19 -4.43 15.61
N PRO A 69 14.99 -4.97 15.32
CA PRO A 69 13.78 -4.18 15.26
C PRO A 69 13.35 -3.67 16.64
N ARG A 70 12.28 -2.86 16.68
CA ARG A 70 11.71 -2.28 17.91
C ARG A 70 12.72 -1.46 18.71
N GLU A 71 13.03 -1.87 19.95
CA GLU A 71 13.96 -1.18 20.85
C GLU A 71 15.38 -1.10 20.24
N GLY A 72 15.75 -2.00 19.34
CA GLY A 72 17.02 -1.93 18.60
C GLY A 72 17.04 -0.84 17.51
N GLY A 73 15.89 -0.30 17.12
CA GLY A 73 15.73 0.79 16.16
C GLY A 73 15.85 0.41 14.68
N GLY A 74 16.03 -0.87 14.37
CA GLY A 74 15.98 -1.42 13.02
C GLY A 74 14.56 -1.70 12.54
N HIS A 75 14.48 -2.41 11.41
CA HIS A 75 13.23 -2.74 10.74
C HIS A 75 12.90 -4.23 10.87
N GLU A 76 11.61 -4.51 10.99
CA GLU A 76 11.06 -5.84 10.71
C GLU A 76 11.19 -6.15 9.21
N HIS A 77 11.30 -7.43 8.86
CA HIS A 77 11.18 -7.87 7.47
C HIS A 77 9.70 -7.88 7.08
N ILE A 78 9.31 -6.96 6.19
CA ILE A 78 7.96 -6.74 5.71
C ILE A 78 7.93 -6.89 4.19
N HIS A 79 6.93 -7.62 3.73
CA HIS A 79 6.53 -7.68 2.34
C HIS A 79 5.17 -6.98 2.16
N CYS A 80 5.02 -6.27 1.04
CA CYS A 80 3.81 -5.58 0.62
C CYS A 80 3.43 -6.02 -0.80
N ALA A 81 2.25 -6.64 -0.95
CA ALA A 81 1.69 -7.01 -2.24
C ALA A 81 0.48 -6.11 -2.56
N ILE A 82 0.55 -5.36 -3.66
CA ILE A 82 -0.47 -4.40 -4.11
C ILE A 82 -1.05 -4.84 -5.45
N GLN A 83 -2.34 -5.17 -5.47
CA GLN A 83 -3.02 -5.72 -6.64
C GLN A 83 -4.23 -4.86 -7.05
N PRO A 84 -4.34 -4.44 -8.32
CA PRO A 84 -5.54 -3.79 -8.81
C PRO A 84 -6.73 -4.76 -8.79
N LEU A 85 -7.89 -4.26 -8.33
CA LEU A 85 -9.14 -5.02 -8.27
C LEU A 85 -10.03 -4.71 -9.48
N PHE A 86 -10.51 -3.47 -9.59
CA PHE A 86 -11.35 -3.00 -10.70
C PHE A 86 -11.34 -1.46 -10.82
N CYS A 87 -11.69 -0.94 -12.01
CA CYS A 87 -11.98 0.49 -12.24
C CYS A 87 -13.49 0.70 -12.02
N LYS A 88 -13.89 1.68 -11.20
CA LYS A 88 -15.26 2.16 -11.09
C LYS A 88 -15.64 2.96 -12.35
N PRO A 89 -16.94 3.08 -12.69
CA PRO A 89 -17.39 3.84 -13.87
C PRO A 89 -17.02 5.34 -13.88
N ASP A 90 -16.74 5.91 -12.71
CA ASP A 90 -16.28 7.29 -12.56
C ASP A 90 -14.79 7.48 -12.85
N GLY A 91 -14.02 6.40 -13.01
CA GLY A 91 -12.59 6.43 -13.28
C GLY A 91 -11.72 6.13 -12.06
N HIS A 92 -12.32 5.87 -10.90
CA HIS A 92 -11.58 5.50 -9.69
C HIS A 92 -11.07 4.06 -9.79
N VAL A 93 -9.89 3.78 -9.23
CA VAL A 93 -9.29 2.45 -9.22
C VAL A 93 -9.23 1.93 -7.78
N LEU A 94 -9.73 0.72 -7.58
CA LEU A 94 -9.59 0.02 -6.29
C LEU A 94 -8.35 -0.88 -6.36
N LEU A 95 -7.49 -0.77 -5.36
CA LEU A 95 -6.32 -1.61 -5.16
C LEU A 95 -6.43 -2.32 -3.81
N TYR A 96 -6.08 -3.60 -3.77
CA TYR A 96 -5.94 -4.35 -2.53
C TYR A 96 -4.46 -4.44 -2.16
N ALA A 97 -4.14 -4.07 -0.93
CA ALA A 97 -2.80 -4.20 -0.37
C ALA A 97 -2.81 -5.23 0.76
N LYS A 98 -1.88 -6.18 0.70
CA LYS A 98 -1.65 -7.23 1.69
C LYS A 98 -0.22 -7.12 2.20
N TYR A 99 -0.05 -7.04 3.51
CA TYR A 99 1.25 -6.92 4.18
C TYR A 99 1.48 -8.12 5.11
N TYR A 100 2.67 -8.70 5.01
CA TYR A 100 3.03 -9.87 5.82
C TYR A 100 4.51 -9.86 6.21
N PHE A 101 4.83 -10.59 7.27
CA PHE A 101 6.18 -10.62 7.82
C PHE A 101 7.05 -11.71 7.18
N ASN A 102 8.36 -11.47 7.14
CA ASN A 102 9.40 -12.47 6.89
C ASN A 102 9.31 -13.19 5.54
N GLY A 103 8.74 -12.54 4.53
CA GLY A 103 8.44 -13.18 3.24
C GLY A 103 7.45 -14.36 3.36
N ASN A 104 6.67 -14.42 4.44
CA ASN A 104 5.69 -15.47 4.68
C ASN A 104 4.25 -14.93 4.51
N PRO A 105 3.60 -15.13 3.33
CA PRO A 105 2.21 -14.77 3.05
C PRO A 105 1.14 -15.26 4.03
N ASP A 106 1.43 -16.23 4.89
CA ASP A 106 0.50 -16.72 5.92
C ASP A 106 0.58 -15.88 7.21
N VAL A 107 1.62 -15.05 7.38
CA VAL A 107 1.82 -14.18 8.55
C VAL A 107 1.40 -12.76 8.23
N VAL A 108 0.13 -12.59 7.86
CA VAL A 108 -0.47 -11.30 7.51
C VAL A 108 -0.73 -10.47 8.76
N PHE A 109 -0.22 -9.25 8.78
CA PHE A 109 -0.44 -8.31 9.89
C PHE A 109 -1.28 -7.10 9.48
N ARG A 110 -1.38 -6.81 8.18
CA ARG A 110 -2.20 -5.71 7.67
C ARG A 110 -2.72 -6.01 6.28
N PHE A 111 -3.94 -5.56 6.02
CA PHE A 111 -4.53 -5.55 4.68
C PHE A 111 -5.48 -4.35 4.57
N ARG A 112 -5.50 -3.72 3.40
CA ARG A 112 -6.28 -2.49 3.12
C ARG A 112 -6.79 -2.51 1.68
N VAL A 113 -7.84 -1.74 1.44
CA VAL A 113 -8.22 -1.36 0.09
C VAL A 113 -7.91 0.12 -0.06
N TYR A 114 -7.30 0.48 -1.18
CA TYR A 114 -7.08 1.86 -1.58
C TYR A 114 -8.02 2.20 -2.72
N GLU A 115 -8.66 3.36 -2.65
CA GLU A 115 -9.38 3.95 -3.77
C GLU A 115 -8.58 5.14 -4.27
N ALA A 116 -8.06 5.06 -5.50
CA ALA A 116 -7.21 6.07 -6.10
C ALA A 116 -7.84 6.67 -7.35
N PHE A 117 -7.73 7.98 -7.50
CA PHE A 117 -8.25 8.71 -8.65
C PHE A 117 -7.42 9.97 -8.93
N PRO A 118 -7.32 10.42 -10.19
CA PRO A 118 -6.74 11.71 -10.50
C PRO A 118 -7.47 12.81 -9.72
N SER A 119 -6.72 13.67 -9.06
CA SER A 119 -7.25 14.72 -8.20
C SER A 119 -6.21 15.81 -8.02
N VAL A 120 -6.64 16.97 -7.54
CA VAL A 120 -5.77 18.03 -7.02
C VAL A 120 -5.99 18.12 -5.51
N SER A 121 -4.89 18.04 -4.77
CA SER A 121 -4.86 18.42 -3.37
C SER A 121 -5.19 19.91 -3.26
N PRO A 122 -6.12 20.30 -2.38
CA PRO A 122 -6.39 21.72 -2.13
C PRO A 122 -5.21 22.44 -1.45
N TYR A 123 -4.21 21.69 -0.96
CA TYR A 123 -3.02 22.22 -0.28
C TYR A 123 -1.86 22.47 -1.23
N ASN A 124 -1.77 21.65 -2.27
CA ASN A 124 -0.73 21.77 -3.28
C ASN A 124 -1.33 21.50 -4.67
N PRO A 125 -2.21 22.40 -5.16
CA PRO A 125 -3.01 22.16 -6.36
C PRO A 125 -2.15 22.11 -7.63
N ASN A 126 -0.96 22.71 -7.59
CA ASN A 126 -0.04 22.78 -8.73
C ASN A 126 0.84 21.53 -8.85
N GLU A 127 1.10 20.80 -7.76
CA GLU A 127 2.05 19.68 -7.76
C GLU A 127 1.38 18.31 -7.56
N SER A 128 0.28 18.27 -6.80
CA SER A 128 -0.43 17.01 -6.57
C SER A 128 -1.19 16.58 -7.82
N VAL A 129 -1.14 15.27 -8.09
CA VAL A 129 -1.64 14.66 -9.32
C VAL A 129 -2.75 13.64 -9.07
N LEU A 130 -2.84 13.08 -7.86
CA LEU A 130 -3.88 12.13 -7.47
C LEU A 130 -4.16 12.14 -5.97
N GLU A 131 -5.34 11.64 -5.61
CA GLU A 131 -5.77 11.36 -4.24
C GLU A 131 -5.97 9.86 -4.08
N MET A 132 -5.52 9.32 -2.95
CA MET A 132 -5.70 7.93 -2.56
C MET A 132 -6.38 7.87 -1.19
N LYS A 133 -7.59 7.31 -1.16
CA LYS A 133 -8.36 7.07 0.06
C LYS A 133 -8.01 5.70 0.63
N ILE A 134 -7.93 5.62 1.96
CA ILE A 134 -7.68 4.38 2.69
C ILE A 134 -9.01 3.82 3.19
N LEU A 135 -9.33 2.62 2.73
CA LEU A 135 -10.53 1.88 3.10
C LEU A 135 -10.13 0.72 4.03
N ARG A 136 -10.71 0.69 5.23
CA ARG A 136 -10.51 -0.35 6.24
C ARG A 136 -11.71 -1.28 6.25
N PHE A 137 -11.48 -2.59 6.19
CA PHE A 137 -12.58 -3.55 6.31
C PHE A 137 -13.25 -3.47 7.69
N TYR A 138 -14.58 -3.55 7.70
CA TYR A 138 -15.31 -3.83 8.94
C TYR A 138 -14.96 -5.24 9.45
N GLN A 139 -15.16 -5.46 10.75
CA GLN A 139 -14.74 -6.70 11.43
C GLN A 139 -15.26 -7.99 10.74
N GLU A 140 -16.53 -8.02 10.33
CA GLU A 140 -17.10 -9.20 9.66
C GLU A 140 -16.56 -9.42 8.23
N ALA A 141 -16.29 -8.35 7.47
CA ALA A 141 -15.65 -8.48 6.16
C ALA A 141 -14.18 -8.93 6.30
N ALA A 142 -13.47 -8.37 7.29
CA ALA A 142 -12.12 -8.77 7.63
C ALA A 142 -12.03 -10.24 8.05
N LYS A 143 -13.00 -10.75 8.83
CA LYS A 143 -13.09 -12.15 9.22
C LYS A 143 -13.31 -13.06 8.01
N ARG A 144 -14.29 -12.74 7.16
CA ARG A 144 -14.53 -13.50 5.91
C ARG A 144 -13.30 -13.56 5.02
N LEU A 145 -12.59 -12.44 4.87
CA LEU A 145 -11.36 -12.40 4.07
C LEU A 145 -10.25 -13.28 4.69
N LYS A 146 -10.13 -13.35 6.02
CA LYS A 146 -9.22 -14.29 6.70
C LYS A 146 -9.60 -15.74 6.44
N ASP A 147 -10.88 -16.08 6.50
CA ASP A 147 -11.39 -17.44 6.22
C ASP A 147 -11.08 -17.87 4.77
N LEU A 148 -10.96 -16.90 3.86
CA LEU A 148 -10.54 -17.08 2.45
C LEU A 148 -9.02 -17.00 2.24
N ASN A 149 -8.22 -17.09 3.31
CA ASN A 149 -6.76 -16.91 3.29
C ASN A 149 -6.31 -15.63 2.55
N PHE A 150 -7.05 -14.55 2.75
CA PHE A 150 -6.80 -13.24 2.13
C PHE A 150 -6.89 -13.23 0.59
N ASP A 151 -7.54 -14.22 -0.03
CA ASP A 151 -7.87 -14.19 -1.45
C ASP A 151 -9.05 -13.23 -1.70
N ILE A 152 -8.68 -11.98 -2.01
CA ILE A 152 -9.62 -10.89 -2.22
C ILE A 152 -10.56 -11.10 -3.42
N PHE A 153 -10.19 -11.95 -4.38
CA PHE A 153 -11.00 -12.22 -5.57
C PHE A 153 -12.11 -13.24 -5.32
N GLN A 154 -12.05 -13.97 -4.21
CA GLN A 154 -13.11 -14.88 -3.76
C GLN A 154 -14.15 -14.19 -2.89
N LEU A 155 -13.88 -12.95 -2.46
CA LEU A 155 -14.78 -12.20 -1.60
C LEU A 155 -15.97 -11.66 -2.42
N ASP A 156 -17.18 -11.86 -1.90
CA ASP A 156 -18.39 -11.29 -2.50
C ASP A 156 -18.50 -9.80 -2.16
N TRP A 157 -18.29 -8.94 -3.16
CA TRP A 157 -18.15 -7.50 -3.00
C TRP A 157 -19.49 -6.78 -2.83
N ASN A 158 -19.62 -5.99 -1.77
CA ASN A 158 -20.73 -5.06 -1.56
C ASN A 158 -20.26 -3.78 -0.85
N ASN A 159 -21.14 -2.78 -0.78
CA ASN A 159 -20.81 -1.45 -0.24
C ASN A 159 -20.61 -1.43 1.29
N ASP A 160 -21.00 -2.49 2.01
CA ASP A 160 -20.97 -2.55 3.48
C ASP A 160 -19.76 -3.33 4.00
N MET A 161 -18.67 -3.38 3.23
CA MET A 161 -17.48 -4.15 3.58
C MET A 161 -16.39 -3.34 4.26
N TYR A 162 -16.38 -2.03 4.03
CA TYR A 162 -15.31 -1.17 4.45
C TYR A 162 -15.83 0.19 4.91
N GLU A 163 -15.08 0.79 5.81
CA GLU A 163 -15.17 2.20 6.15
C GLU A 163 -14.04 2.96 5.45
N TYR A 164 -14.34 4.20 5.05
CA TYR A 164 -13.33 5.14 4.62
C TYR A 164 -12.75 5.85 5.85
N LEU A 165 -11.42 5.80 5.98
CA LEU A 165 -10.70 6.54 7.02
C LEU A 165 -10.61 8.02 6.63
N VAL A 166 -11.68 8.76 6.91
CA VAL A 166 -11.79 10.19 6.59
C VAL A 166 -10.65 10.99 7.26
N GLY A 167 -10.01 11.86 6.49
CA GLY A 167 -8.86 12.66 6.92
C GLY A 167 -7.52 11.95 6.76
N CYS A 168 -7.50 10.66 6.40
CA CYS A 168 -6.30 9.88 6.16
C CYS A 168 -5.97 9.74 4.66
N GLU A 169 -6.41 10.67 3.84
CA GLU A 169 -6.12 10.65 2.41
C GLU A 169 -4.62 10.88 2.19
N VAL A 170 -4.08 10.12 1.24
CA VAL A 170 -2.72 10.33 0.75
C VAL A 170 -2.82 11.06 -0.59
N TYR A 171 -2.18 12.21 -0.68
CA TYR A 171 -2.00 12.94 -1.92
C TYR A 171 -0.63 12.61 -2.49
N TRP A 172 -0.55 12.38 -3.79
CA TRP A 172 0.73 12.15 -4.45
C TRP A 172 1.07 13.27 -5.41
N SER A 173 2.32 13.69 -5.41
CA SER A 173 2.90 14.64 -6.36
C SER A 173 3.97 13.94 -7.18
N PHE A 174 3.99 14.19 -8.49
CA PHE A 174 5.04 13.69 -9.38
C PHE A 174 6.16 14.71 -9.49
N GLN A 175 7.40 14.27 -9.30
CA GLN A 175 8.59 15.09 -9.39
C GLN A 175 9.59 14.45 -10.36
N ASN A 176 10.37 15.28 -11.04
CA ASN A 176 11.46 14.85 -11.91
C ASN A 176 12.73 15.65 -11.60
N SER A 177 13.00 15.78 -10.30
CA SER A 177 14.12 16.53 -9.71
C SER A 177 14.92 15.60 -8.80
N VAL A 178 16.04 16.12 -8.28
CA VAL A 178 16.79 15.44 -7.24
C VAL A 178 15.97 15.39 -5.96
N HIS A 179 15.99 14.25 -5.28
CA HIS A 179 15.41 14.07 -3.96
C HIS A 179 16.44 13.43 -3.03
N ASP A 180 16.62 14.00 -1.83
CA ASP A 180 17.71 13.64 -0.89
C ASP A 180 17.82 12.13 -0.61
N LYS A 181 16.68 11.43 -0.61
CA LYS A 181 16.60 10.00 -0.31
C LYS A 181 16.81 9.08 -1.51
N VAL A 182 16.35 9.46 -2.71
CA VAL A 182 16.30 8.57 -3.88
C VAL A 182 17.16 9.05 -5.04
N GLY A 183 17.88 10.17 -4.85
CA GLY A 183 18.78 10.74 -5.85
C GLY A 183 18.05 11.44 -6.99
N GLU A 184 18.66 11.43 -8.17
CA GLU A 184 18.09 12.02 -9.37
C GLU A 184 17.10 11.08 -10.06
N GLY A 185 15.99 11.63 -10.56
CA GLY A 185 15.09 10.94 -11.46
C GLY A 185 13.61 11.09 -11.11
N PRO A 186 12.72 10.52 -11.95
CA PRO A 186 11.29 10.64 -11.78
C PRO A 186 10.82 9.81 -10.58
N HIS A 187 10.07 10.44 -9.68
CA HIS A 187 9.54 9.81 -8.48
C HIS A 187 8.21 10.47 -8.08
N PHE A 188 7.47 9.78 -7.21
CA PHE A 188 6.30 10.34 -6.57
C PHE A 188 6.55 10.50 -5.07
N ILE A 189 6.08 11.62 -4.52
CA ILE A 189 6.05 11.88 -3.09
C ILE A 189 4.61 11.81 -2.62
N GLY A 190 4.32 10.91 -1.68
CA GLY A 190 3.02 10.78 -1.05
C GLY A 190 3.02 11.43 0.34
N PHE A 191 1.98 12.19 0.65
CA PHE A 191 1.82 12.88 1.93
C PHE A 191 0.37 12.88 2.41
N MET A 192 0.19 12.89 3.72
CA MET A 192 -1.11 13.06 4.36
C MET A 192 -1.42 14.55 4.58
N LYS A 193 -2.68 14.94 4.41
CA LYS A 193 -3.16 16.28 4.78
C LYS A 193 -2.82 16.60 6.24
N GLY A 194 -2.31 17.80 6.50
CA GLY A 194 -1.98 18.24 7.87
C GLY A 194 -0.83 17.46 8.53
N GLY A 195 -0.08 16.65 7.77
CA GLY A 195 1.03 15.85 8.30
C GLY A 195 0.61 14.61 9.08
N GLY A 196 -0.63 14.16 8.93
CA GLY A 196 -1.15 12.94 9.55
C GLY A 196 -2.66 12.99 9.77
N CYS A 197 -3.22 11.92 10.32
CA CYS A 197 -4.64 11.81 10.61
C CYS A 197 -4.91 11.12 11.95
N SER A 198 -6.11 11.31 12.50
CA SER A 198 -6.55 10.63 13.71
C SER A 198 -7.53 9.51 13.36
N VAL A 199 -7.26 8.29 13.85
CA VAL A 199 -8.14 7.13 13.63
C VAL A 199 -8.38 6.39 14.93
N TYR A 200 -9.58 5.87 15.11
CA TYR A 200 -9.83 4.91 16.17
C TYR A 200 -9.13 3.59 15.84
N SER A 201 -8.26 3.10 16.74
CA SER A 201 -7.63 1.79 16.64
C SER A 201 -8.40 0.78 17.48
N PRO A 202 -8.95 -0.29 16.87
CA PRO A 202 -9.52 -1.40 17.61
C PRO A 202 -8.50 -2.10 18.54
N GLU A 203 -7.22 -2.06 18.19
CA GLU A 203 -6.12 -2.68 18.94
C GLU A 203 -5.85 -1.96 20.27
N THR A 204 -5.76 -0.62 20.24
CA THR A 204 -5.56 0.19 21.46
C THR A 204 -6.86 0.57 22.15
N LYS A 205 -8.01 0.40 21.46
CA LYS A 205 -9.33 0.89 21.88
C LYS A 205 -9.37 2.40 22.14
N ASP A 206 -8.52 3.16 21.44
CA ASP A 206 -8.46 4.61 21.53
C ASP A 206 -8.13 5.23 20.16
N ILE A 207 -8.23 6.56 20.07
CA ILE A 207 -7.77 7.36 18.94
C ILE A 207 -6.24 7.37 18.94
N ILE A 208 -5.68 7.02 17.79
CA ILE A 208 -4.26 7.13 17.50
C ILE A 208 -4.05 8.18 16.41
N TYR A 209 -2.91 8.88 16.47
CA TYR A 209 -2.45 9.78 15.44
C TYR A 209 -1.48 9.06 14.51
N VAL A 210 -1.83 8.98 13.23
CA VAL A 210 -1.07 8.28 12.18
C VAL A 210 -0.36 9.30 11.32
N LYS A 211 0.92 9.06 11.04
CA LYS A 211 1.73 9.79 10.07
C LYS A 211 2.19 8.83 8.99
N ASP A 212 2.23 9.29 7.77
CA ASP A 212 2.80 8.53 6.65
C ASP A 212 3.61 9.45 5.75
N ASP A 213 4.83 9.01 5.42
CA ASP A 213 5.72 9.65 4.45
C ASP A 213 6.07 8.59 3.39
N LEU A 214 5.74 8.87 2.14
CA LEU A 214 5.83 7.89 1.06
C LEU A 214 6.70 8.40 -0.08
N ILE A 215 7.53 7.51 -0.63
CA ILE A 215 8.27 7.76 -1.87
C ILE A 215 8.09 6.56 -2.77
N LEU A 216 7.70 6.81 -4.01
CA LEU A 216 7.55 5.78 -5.03
C LEU A 216 8.43 6.09 -6.23
N THR A 217 9.28 5.13 -6.59
CA THR A 217 10.09 5.13 -7.80
C THR A 217 9.68 3.92 -8.67
N PRO A 218 10.22 3.73 -9.88
CA PRO A 218 9.95 2.52 -10.64
C PRO A 218 10.27 1.23 -9.85
N ASN A 219 11.31 1.28 -9.00
CA ASN A 219 11.91 0.10 -8.39
C ASN A 219 11.73 0.01 -6.87
N HIS A 220 11.20 1.06 -6.22
CA HIS A 220 11.10 1.10 -4.76
C HIS A 220 9.82 1.79 -4.29
N LEU A 221 9.29 1.30 -3.18
CA LEU A 221 8.26 1.94 -2.38
C LEU A 221 8.83 2.14 -0.96
N TRP A 222 9.15 3.38 -0.61
CA TRP A 222 9.63 3.72 0.72
C TRP A 222 8.45 4.19 1.57
N VAL A 223 8.30 3.63 2.76
CA VAL A 223 7.15 3.88 3.64
C VAL A 223 7.62 4.22 5.04
N ASN A 224 7.07 5.27 5.63
CA ASN A 224 7.32 5.65 7.02
C ASN A 224 6.00 5.85 7.78
N ASP A 225 5.22 4.79 7.85
CA ASP A 225 3.97 4.77 8.59
C ASP A 225 4.24 4.62 10.09
N ARG A 226 3.73 5.58 10.88
CA ARG A 226 3.97 5.70 12.31
C ARG A 226 2.69 6.04 13.03
N GLY A 227 2.44 5.35 14.14
CA GLY A 227 1.30 5.61 15.03
C GLY A 227 1.76 6.18 16.36
N PHE A 228 1.00 7.13 16.88
CA PHE A 228 1.19 7.76 18.18
C PHE A 228 -0.13 7.77 18.95
N ASP A 229 -0.08 7.70 20.28
CA ASP A 229 -1.28 7.90 21.12
C ASP A 229 -1.61 9.40 21.26
N ARG A 230 -2.66 9.72 22.02
CA ARG A 230 -3.07 11.12 22.28
C ARG A 230 -2.04 11.95 23.03
N CYS A 231 -1.13 11.29 23.75
CA CYS A 231 -0.04 11.90 24.51
C CYS A 231 1.27 11.98 23.69
N GLN A 232 1.23 11.69 22.38
CA GLN A 232 2.38 11.61 21.48
C GLN A 232 3.37 10.49 21.81
N ASN A 233 2.97 9.50 22.63
CA ASN A 233 3.79 8.31 22.81
C ASN A 233 3.71 7.45 21.55
N TYR A 234 4.86 6.93 21.14
CA TYR A 234 4.96 6.06 19.99
C TYR A 234 4.24 4.72 20.23
N ILE A 235 3.48 4.25 19.22
CA ILE A 235 2.74 2.98 19.24
C ILE A 235 3.36 1.98 18.26
N TYR A 236 3.59 2.39 17.01
CA TYR A 236 4.10 1.51 15.95
C TYR A 236 4.86 2.27 14.87
N GLY A 237 5.61 1.55 14.03
CA GLY A 237 6.40 2.08 12.90
C GLY A 237 7.90 1.89 13.12
N ASN A 238 8.76 2.65 12.45
CA ASN A 238 10.17 2.73 12.89
C ASN A 238 10.34 3.87 13.91
N GLN A 239 10.87 3.58 15.11
CA GLN A 239 11.01 4.57 16.19
C GLN A 239 11.95 5.74 15.83
N ARG A 240 12.90 5.51 14.91
CA ARG A 240 13.84 6.54 14.43
C ARG A 240 13.30 7.34 13.25
N GLY A 241 12.08 7.04 12.79
CA GLY A 241 11.47 7.68 11.62
C GLY A 241 12.17 7.34 10.31
N ILE A 242 12.94 6.25 10.28
CA ILE A 242 13.59 5.74 9.07
C ILE A 242 12.54 4.97 8.25
N HIS A 243 12.59 5.11 6.93
CA HIS A 243 11.61 4.48 6.06
C HIS A 243 11.93 2.99 5.94
N TYR A 244 10.89 2.16 5.87
CA TYR A 244 11.01 0.82 5.29
C TYR A 244 11.32 1.00 3.80
N GLN A 245 12.53 0.61 3.40
CA GLN A 245 13.00 0.74 2.02
C GLN A 245 12.64 -0.53 1.25
N MET A 246 11.42 -0.60 0.72
CA MET A 246 10.95 -1.80 0.05
C MET A 246 11.34 -1.75 -1.43
N ARG A 247 12.16 -2.71 -1.87
CA ARG A 247 12.48 -2.90 -3.29
C ARG A 247 11.36 -3.69 -3.96
N ARG A 248 11.04 -3.32 -5.20
CA ARG A 248 10.14 -4.11 -6.05
C ARG A 248 10.72 -5.50 -6.25
N VAL A 249 9.88 -6.50 -6.05
CA VAL A 249 10.19 -7.91 -6.31
C VAL A 249 9.86 -8.23 -7.76
N MET A 250 10.81 -8.82 -8.47
CA MET A 250 10.65 -9.27 -9.85
C MET A 250 10.64 -10.79 -9.91
N SER A 251 9.79 -11.38 -10.74
CA SER A 251 9.73 -12.85 -10.86
C SER A 251 11.09 -13.40 -11.31
N GLY A 252 11.57 -14.44 -10.62
CA GLY A 252 12.88 -15.04 -10.84
C GLY A 252 14.07 -14.27 -10.25
N ASP A 253 13.83 -13.14 -9.55
CA ASP A 253 14.90 -12.41 -8.85
C ASP A 253 15.20 -13.00 -7.45
N VAL A 254 16.17 -12.38 -6.76
CA VAL A 254 16.63 -12.81 -5.43
C VAL A 254 15.63 -12.60 -4.28
N LEU A 255 14.55 -11.84 -4.51
CA LEU A 255 13.47 -11.62 -3.55
C LEU A 255 12.19 -12.36 -3.93
N ASP A 256 12.12 -13.03 -5.08
CA ASP A 256 10.90 -13.77 -5.51
C ASP A 256 10.44 -14.79 -4.46
N TRP A 257 11.37 -15.32 -3.65
CA TRP A 257 11.07 -16.21 -2.52
C TRP A 257 10.14 -15.61 -1.46
N THR A 258 10.08 -14.29 -1.37
CA THR A 258 9.21 -13.56 -0.44
C THR A 258 7.76 -13.48 -0.93
N THR A 259 7.49 -13.87 -2.18
CA THR A 259 6.13 -13.92 -2.74
C THR A 259 5.47 -15.26 -2.45
N ALA A 260 4.13 -15.31 -2.52
CA ALA A 260 3.40 -16.56 -2.39
C ALA A 260 3.75 -17.63 -3.45
N LYS A 261 4.31 -17.22 -4.60
CA LYS A 261 4.70 -18.16 -5.67
C LYS A 261 6.13 -18.67 -5.49
N GLY A 262 7.02 -17.85 -4.92
CA GLY A 262 8.43 -18.15 -4.82
C GLY A 262 8.86 -18.84 -3.53
N GLN A 263 8.00 -19.02 -2.51
CA GLN A 263 8.41 -19.52 -1.18
C GLN A 263 9.33 -20.75 -1.16
N ASN A 264 9.25 -21.63 -2.16
CA ASN A 264 10.10 -22.82 -2.28
C ASN A 264 11.59 -22.52 -2.55
N SER A 265 11.95 -21.26 -2.84
CA SER A 265 13.33 -20.84 -3.14
C SER A 265 13.97 -19.99 -2.03
N LYS A 266 13.46 -20.08 -0.80
CA LYS A 266 13.98 -19.30 0.33
C LYS A 266 15.49 -19.51 0.53
N PRO A 267 16.32 -18.44 0.47
CA PRO A 267 17.76 -18.56 0.55
C PRO A 267 18.24 -18.78 1.99
N GLU A 268 19.43 -19.37 2.15
CA GLU A 268 20.03 -19.67 3.45
C GLU A 268 20.19 -18.41 4.32
N ILE A 269 20.55 -17.28 3.72
CA ILE A 269 20.69 -16.01 4.43
C ILE A 269 19.38 -15.58 5.11
N ALA A 270 18.22 -15.84 4.50
CA ALA A 270 16.93 -15.53 5.12
C ALA A 270 16.69 -16.35 6.39
N THR A 271 17.02 -17.65 6.34
CA THR A 271 16.95 -18.52 7.52
C THR A 271 17.89 -18.06 8.63
N LYS A 272 19.10 -17.62 8.28
CA LYS A 272 20.05 -17.06 9.25
C LYS A 272 19.52 -15.79 9.92
N ILE A 273 18.95 -14.87 9.15
CA ILE A 273 18.35 -13.62 9.67
C ILE A 273 17.20 -13.94 10.64
N GLU A 274 16.33 -14.88 10.31
CA GLU A 274 15.24 -15.29 11.20
C GLU A 274 15.75 -15.92 12.50
N GLN A 275 16.85 -16.67 12.46
CA GLN A 275 17.48 -17.22 13.66
C GLN A 275 18.05 -16.10 14.55
N LEU A 276 18.71 -15.10 13.95
CA LEU A 276 19.21 -13.93 14.69
C LEU A 276 18.06 -13.16 15.36
N ASP A 277 16.96 -12.93 14.65
CA ASP A 277 15.78 -12.25 15.21
C ASP A 277 15.15 -13.03 16.36
N ARG A 278 15.09 -14.36 16.26
CA ARG A 278 14.60 -15.22 17.36
C ARG A 278 15.53 -15.18 18.56
N GLN A 279 16.84 -15.22 18.35
CA GLN A 279 17.82 -15.17 19.45
C GLN A 279 17.77 -13.83 20.18
N TRP A 280 17.67 -12.72 19.45
CA TRP A 280 17.57 -11.39 20.05
C TRP A 280 16.30 -11.23 20.89
N LYS A 281 15.16 -11.74 20.41
CA LYS A 281 13.88 -11.75 21.16
C LYS A 281 13.89 -12.62 22.42
N LEU A 282 14.80 -13.57 22.54
CA LEU A 282 14.92 -14.41 23.74
C LEU A 282 15.86 -13.80 24.77
N SER A 283 16.69 -12.83 24.38
CA SER A 283 17.67 -12.20 25.26
C SER A 283 17.21 -10.85 25.84
N HIS A 284 16.04 -10.35 25.43
CA HIS A 284 15.45 -9.07 25.84
C HIS A 284 13.94 -9.24 26.06
#